data_AF-A0AA87M557-F1
#
_entry.id   AF-A0AA87M557-F1
#
_cell.length_a   1.000
_cell.length_b   1.000
_cell.length_c   1.000
_cell.angle_alpha   90.00
_cell.angle_beta   90.00
_cell.angle_gamma   90.00
#
_symmetry.space_group_name_H-M   'P 1'
#
loop_
_entity.id
_entity.type
_entity.pdbx_description
1 polymer ?
#
loop_
_entity_poly.entity_id
_entity_poly.type
_entity_poly.pdbx_seq_one_letter_code
_entity_poly.pdbx_strand_id
1 'polypeptide(L)'
;MTAIVVSPLARIAEMAVRHGASEMISLMAKEQSFHRPAVIKADRHLLLGMNDISFAGTGNLVAPQETHVRDIIDFARSWNRTAPLLIHCWMGVSRSPAAALIAALAVHPEEDDMVLTRRLRAASPYATPNTRLVMIGDDVLGRKGRLVDAVKAIGRGADADGNAPFVLPLLAKIDVP
;
A
#
# COMPACT_ATOMS: atom_id res chain seq x y z
N MET A 1 8.67 10.03 13.01
CA MET A 1 7.63 8.99 13.19
C MET A 1 7.66 8.09 11.97
N THR A 2 7.88 6.78 12.14
CA THR A 2 7.90 5.83 11.03
C THR A 2 6.47 5.41 10.68
N ALA A 3 6.05 5.68 9.45
CA ALA A 3 4.70 5.39 8.97
C ALA A 3 4.73 5.10 7.46
N ILE A 4 3.65 4.52 6.95
CA ILE A 4 3.40 4.41 5.51
C ILE A 4 2.45 5.55 5.13
N VAL A 5 2.84 6.36 4.15
CA VAL A 5 1.98 7.38 3.56
C VAL A 5 1.34 6.80 2.32
N VAL A 6 0.02 6.78 2.26
CA VAL A 6 -0.73 6.33 1.07
C VAL A 6 -1.29 7.54 0.34
N SER A 7 -1.11 7.58 -0.98
CA SER A 7 -1.47 8.76 -1.78
C SER A 7 -2.13 8.38 -3.12
N PRO A 8 -3.07 9.21 -3.62
CA PRO A 8 -3.41 9.24 -5.04
C PRO A 8 -2.28 9.85 -5.87
N LEU A 9 -2.22 9.52 -7.15
CA LEU A 9 -1.20 10.03 -8.08
C LEU A 9 -1.13 11.58 -8.06
N ALA A 10 -2.28 12.24 -7.99
CA ALA A 10 -2.39 13.70 -8.02
C ALA A 10 -1.74 14.42 -6.82
N ARG A 11 -1.35 13.68 -5.77
CA ARG A 11 -0.83 14.23 -4.51
C ARG A 11 0.57 13.72 -4.15
N ILE A 12 1.22 12.90 -4.97
CA ILE A 12 2.50 12.25 -4.61
C ILE A 12 3.61 13.25 -4.28
N ALA A 13 3.70 14.37 -5.00
CA ALA A 13 4.74 15.38 -4.75
C ALA A 13 4.50 16.11 -3.42
N GLU A 14 3.27 16.53 -3.17
CA GLU A 14 2.87 17.14 -1.89
C GLU A 14 3.14 16.20 -0.72
N MET A 15 2.70 14.94 -0.83
CA MET A 15 2.83 13.95 0.24
C MET A 15 4.28 13.54 0.50
N ALA A 16 5.10 13.43 -0.56
CA ALA A 16 6.51 13.15 -0.41
C ALA A 16 7.22 14.26 0.38
N VAL A 17 6.99 15.53 0.01
CA VAL A 17 7.62 16.68 0.66
C VAL A 17 7.08 16.87 2.09
N ARG A 18 5.75 16.87 2.27
CA ARG A 18 5.11 17.10 3.57
C ARG A 18 5.59 16.13 4.65
N HIS A 19 5.79 14.87 4.28
CA HIS A 19 6.17 13.81 5.23
C HIS A 19 7.67 13.50 5.23
N GLY A 20 8.47 14.18 4.40
CA GLY A 20 9.89 13.90 4.25
C GLY A 20 10.16 12.47 3.74
N ALA A 21 9.24 11.90 2.95
CA ALA A 21 9.43 10.59 2.36
C ALA A 21 10.53 10.68 1.29
N SER A 22 11.49 9.73 1.35
CA SER A 22 12.58 9.63 0.37
C SER A 22 12.59 8.30 -0.38
N GLU A 23 11.63 7.43 -0.08
CA GLU A 23 11.46 6.11 -0.69
C GLU A 23 10.01 5.94 -1.13
N MET A 24 9.78 5.27 -2.26
CA MET A 24 8.44 5.18 -2.85
C MET A 24 8.16 3.84 -3.52
N ILE A 25 6.93 3.34 -3.37
CA ILE A 25 6.35 2.25 -4.17
C ILE A 25 5.21 2.82 -5.02
N SER A 26 5.26 2.57 -6.33
CA SER A 26 4.26 3.01 -7.30
C SER A 26 3.57 1.81 -7.93
N LEU A 27 2.24 1.75 -7.84
CA LEU A 27 1.42 0.71 -8.48
C LEU A 27 0.57 1.32 -9.59
N MET A 28 1.06 1.25 -10.84
CA MET A 28 0.54 2.01 -11.98
C MET A 28 0.26 1.12 -13.19
N ALA A 29 -0.75 1.45 -13.99
CA ALA A 29 -0.92 0.82 -15.29
C ALA A 29 0.15 1.33 -16.27
N LYS A 30 0.50 0.54 -17.29
CA LYS A 30 1.60 0.86 -18.23
C LYS A 30 1.39 2.19 -18.97
N GLU A 31 0.14 2.56 -19.18
CA GLU A 31 -0.27 3.77 -19.91
C GLU A 31 -0.18 5.04 -19.04
N GLN A 32 0.09 4.90 -17.74
CA GLN A 32 0.07 6.01 -16.79
C GLN A 32 1.49 6.52 -16.53
N SER A 33 1.87 7.60 -17.22
CA SER A 33 3.13 8.30 -16.98
C SER A 33 3.01 9.32 -15.84
N PHE A 34 4.06 9.47 -15.05
CA PHE A 34 4.16 10.51 -14.04
C PHE A 34 5.63 10.84 -13.74
N HIS A 35 5.86 11.97 -13.08
CA HIS A 35 7.19 12.37 -12.63
C HIS A 35 7.42 11.93 -11.18
N ARG A 36 8.54 11.24 -10.93
CA ARG A 36 9.01 10.96 -9.56
C ARG A 36 9.29 12.29 -8.85
N PRO A 37 8.76 12.53 -7.64
CA PRO A 37 9.11 13.72 -6.87
C PRO A 37 10.62 13.76 -6.58
N ALA A 38 11.25 14.93 -6.70
CA ALA A 38 12.70 15.07 -6.58
C ALA A 38 13.27 14.57 -5.23
N VAL A 39 12.48 14.63 -4.16
CA VAL A 39 12.85 14.15 -2.82
C VAL A 39 12.91 12.62 -2.70
N ILE A 40 12.27 11.87 -3.60
CA ILE A 40 12.36 10.41 -3.65
C ILE A 40 13.68 10.03 -4.31
N LYS A 41 14.49 9.18 -3.70
CA LYS A 41 15.77 8.76 -4.30
C LYS A 41 15.52 7.82 -5.47
N ALA A 42 16.30 7.97 -6.54
CA ALA A 42 16.11 7.19 -7.76
C ALA A 42 16.32 5.67 -7.54
N ASP A 43 17.27 5.31 -6.69
CA ASP A 43 17.61 3.95 -6.28
C ASP A 43 16.66 3.37 -5.22
N ARG A 44 15.78 4.19 -4.64
CA ARG A 44 14.74 3.80 -3.68
C ARG A 44 13.34 4.12 -4.20
N HIS A 45 13.11 3.81 -5.47
CA HIS A 45 11.80 3.87 -6.12
C HIS A 45 11.47 2.53 -6.78
N LEU A 46 10.50 1.81 -6.22
CA LEU A 46 9.93 0.61 -6.84
C LEU A 46 8.73 1.00 -7.70
N LEU A 47 8.77 0.69 -8.99
CA LEU A 47 7.66 0.90 -9.93
C LEU A 47 7.11 -0.44 -10.40
N LEU A 48 5.86 -0.74 -10.05
CA LEU A 48 5.17 -1.97 -10.40
C LEU A 48 4.06 -1.70 -11.41
N GLY A 49 4.17 -2.35 -12.57
CA GLY A 49 3.22 -2.24 -13.68
C GLY A 49 2.03 -3.18 -13.52
N MET A 50 0.87 -2.66 -13.08
CA MET A 50 -0.36 -3.44 -12.97
C MET A 50 -1.65 -2.59 -13.04
N ASN A 51 -2.70 -3.19 -13.57
CA ASN A 51 -4.07 -2.67 -13.56
C ASN A 51 -4.78 -3.02 -12.24
N ASP A 52 -5.79 -2.24 -11.89
CA ASP A 52 -6.57 -2.43 -10.66
C ASP A 52 -7.68 -3.47 -10.86
N ILE A 53 -7.28 -4.73 -11.05
CA ILE A 53 -8.20 -5.84 -11.31
C ILE A 53 -7.98 -6.98 -10.32
N SER A 54 -9.06 -7.69 -10.01
CA SER A 54 -9.05 -8.85 -9.11
C SER A 54 -9.02 -10.20 -9.86
N PHE A 55 -9.46 -10.21 -11.12
CA PHE A 55 -9.45 -11.38 -11.99
C PHE A 55 -8.11 -11.57 -12.70
N ALA A 56 -7.88 -12.77 -13.25
CA ALA A 56 -6.71 -13.02 -14.10
C ALA A 56 -6.81 -12.12 -15.34
N GLY A 57 -5.79 -11.30 -15.59
CA GLY A 57 -5.81 -10.30 -16.66
C GLY A 57 -6.15 -10.89 -18.03
N THR A 58 -6.88 -10.12 -18.85
CA THR A 58 -7.25 -10.49 -20.21
C THR A 58 -6.73 -9.45 -21.20
N GLY A 59 -6.24 -9.91 -22.35
CA GLY A 59 -5.65 -9.03 -23.37
C GLY A 59 -4.48 -8.22 -22.83
N ASN A 60 -4.60 -6.89 -22.85
CA ASN A 60 -3.55 -5.97 -22.43
C ASN A 60 -3.58 -5.63 -20.92
N LEU A 61 -4.55 -6.16 -20.16
CA LEU A 61 -4.65 -5.89 -18.72
C LEU A 61 -3.68 -6.78 -17.94
N VAL A 62 -2.79 -6.15 -17.17
CA VAL A 62 -1.86 -6.84 -16.28
C VAL A 62 -2.44 -6.89 -14.88
N ALA A 63 -2.83 -8.08 -14.42
CA ALA A 63 -3.29 -8.25 -13.04
C ALA A 63 -2.12 -8.22 -12.04
N PRO A 64 -2.38 -7.94 -10.75
CA PRO A 64 -1.46 -8.28 -9.67
C PRO A 64 -0.98 -9.73 -9.74
N GLN A 65 0.30 -9.95 -9.47
CA GLN A 65 1.00 -11.23 -9.59
C GLN A 65 1.88 -11.44 -8.37
N GLU A 66 2.29 -12.69 -8.13
CA GLU A 66 3.17 -13.05 -7.02
C GLU A 66 4.49 -12.28 -7.05
N THR A 67 5.07 -12.10 -8.23
CA THR A 67 6.30 -11.30 -8.42
C THR A 67 6.15 -9.89 -7.89
N HIS A 68 5.05 -9.19 -8.21
CA HIS A 68 4.76 -7.86 -7.68
C HIS A 68 4.71 -7.83 -6.14
N VAL A 69 4.11 -8.86 -5.52
CA VAL A 69 3.99 -8.93 -4.06
C VAL A 69 5.35 -9.21 -3.41
N ARG A 70 6.15 -10.10 -4.00
CA ARG A 70 7.53 -10.35 -3.55
C ARG A 70 8.38 -9.08 -3.63
N ASP A 71 8.29 -8.33 -4.72
CA ASP A 71 8.98 -7.05 -4.86
C ASP A 71 8.56 -6.04 -3.79
N ILE A 72 7.26 -5.95 -3.46
CA ILE A 72 6.77 -5.10 -2.34
C ILE A 72 7.40 -5.52 -1.02
N ILE A 73 7.41 -6.83 -0.73
CA ILE A 73 7.93 -7.39 0.52
C ILE A 73 9.43 -7.13 0.64
N ASP A 74 10.21 -7.40 -0.41
CA ASP A 74 11.65 -7.21 -0.41
C ASP A 74 12.03 -5.73 -0.30
N PHE A 75 11.30 -4.86 -1.00
CA PHE A 75 11.46 -3.42 -0.87
C PHE A 75 11.14 -2.94 0.56
N ALA A 76 10.04 -3.41 1.14
CA ALA A 76 9.65 -3.06 2.50
C ALA A 76 10.65 -3.58 3.54
N ARG A 77 11.18 -4.80 3.38
CA ARG A 77 12.20 -5.36 4.29
C ARG A 77 13.53 -4.61 4.24
N SER A 78 13.89 -4.06 3.09
CA SER A 78 15.10 -3.22 2.93
C SER A 78 14.91 -1.77 3.39
N TRP A 79 13.68 -1.34 3.69
CA TRP A 79 13.39 0.00 4.18
C TRP A 79 13.95 0.20 5.60
N ASN A 80 14.85 1.17 5.75
CA ASN A 80 15.54 1.46 7.01
C ASN A 80 14.65 2.12 8.07
N ARG A 81 13.41 2.53 7.70
CA ARG A 81 12.40 3.09 8.60
C ARG A 81 12.78 4.41 9.28
N THR A 82 13.80 5.14 8.81
CA THR A 82 14.18 6.46 9.36
C THR A 82 13.28 7.59 8.88
N ALA A 83 12.61 7.41 7.73
CA ALA A 83 11.62 8.31 7.16
C ALA A 83 10.41 7.52 6.64
N PRO A 84 9.23 8.14 6.48
CA PRO A 84 8.05 7.46 5.97
C PRO A 84 8.24 6.86 4.57
N LEU A 85 7.59 5.73 4.33
CA LEU A 85 7.50 5.09 3.01
C LEU A 85 6.26 5.62 2.27
N LEU A 86 6.43 6.18 1.09
CA LEU A 86 5.30 6.62 0.26
C LEU A 86 4.83 5.46 -0.64
N ILE A 87 3.55 5.11 -0.60
CA ILE A 87 2.95 4.10 -1.48
C ILE A 87 1.78 4.74 -2.22
N HIS A 88 1.78 4.70 -3.55
CA HIS A 88 0.71 5.31 -4.32
C HIS A 88 0.21 4.42 -5.46
N CYS A 89 -1.01 4.71 -5.88
CA CYS A 89 -1.60 4.24 -7.12
C CYS A 89 -2.34 5.41 -7.78
N TRP A 90 -3.34 5.15 -8.63
CA TRP A 90 -4.13 6.22 -9.23
C TRP A 90 -4.93 7.02 -8.19
N MET A 91 -5.85 6.38 -7.45
CA MET A 91 -6.75 7.07 -6.49
C MET A 91 -6.35 6.94 -5.03
N GLY A 92 -5.36 6.12 -4.68
CA GLY A 92 -5.04 5.85 -3.27
C GLY A 92 -6.06 4.94 -2.55
N VAL A 93 -6.92 4.22 -3.28
CA VAL A 93 -8.07 3.49 -2.71
C VAL A 93 -7.92 1.98 -2.70
N SER A 94 -7.35 1.37 -3.74
CA SER A 94 -7.36 -0.10 -3.91
C SER A 94 -5.96 -0.73 -3.89
N ARG A 95 -5.16 -0.54 -4.95
CA ARG A 95 -3.80 -1.09 -5.03
C ARG A 95 -2.86 -0.62 -3.90
N SER A 96 -2.78 0.67 -3.63
CA SER A 96 -1.84 1.19 -2.63
C SER A 96 -2.24 0.88 -1.18
N PRO A 97 -3.53 0.86 -0.77
CA PRO A 97 -3.89 0.32 0.54
C PRO A 97 -3.56 -1.17 0.70
N ALA A 98 -3.75 -2.00 -0.32
CA ALA A 98 -3.34 -3.40 -0.27
C ALA A 98 -1.82 -3.53 -0.12
N ALA A 99 -1.04 -2.79 -0.91
CA ALA A 99 0.42 -2.76 -0.79
C ALA A 99 0.89 -2.23 0.58
N ALA A 100 0.17 -1.28 1.18
CA ALA A 100 0.47 -0.77 2.52
C ALA A 100 0.27 -1.83 3.60
N LEU A 101 -0.77 -2.66 3.52
CA LEU A 101 -0.96 -3.81 4.41
C LEU A 101 0.19 -4.81 4.29
N ILE A 102 0.54 -5.18 3.05
CA ILE A 102 1.64 -6.12 2.76
C ILE A 102 2.97 -5.58 3.28
N ALA A 103 3.28 -4.31 3.01
CA ALA A 103 4.51 -3.68 3.45
C ALA A 103 4.58 -3.59 4.99
N ALA A 104 3.48 -3.25 5.67
CA ALA A 104 3.42 -3.22 7.13
C ALA A 104 3.71 -4.60 7.74
N LEU A 105 3.06 -5.65 7.25
CA LEU A 105 3.27 -7.03 7.71
C LEU A 105 4.67 -7.56 7.35
N ALA A 106 5.26 -7.11 6.24
CA ALA A 106 6.62 -7.49 5.87
C ALA A 106 7.66 -6.99 6.87
N VAL A 107 7.42 -5.83 7.51
CA VAL A 107 8.34 -5.22 8.49
C VAL A 107 7.93 -5.45 9.95
N HIS A 108 6.66 -5.80 10.19
CA HIS A 108 6.08 -6.17 11.48
C HIS A 108 5.27 -7.48 11.36
N PRO A 109 5.95 -8.64 11.21
CA PRO A 109 5.28 -9.91 10.92
C PRO A 109 4.38 -10.42 12.06
N GLU A 110 4.64 -9.99 13.30
CA GLU A 110 3.84 -10.38 14.48
C GLU A 110 2.53 -9.59 14.62
N GLU A 111 2.32 -8.56 13.80
CA GLU A 111 1.11 -7.75 13.89
C GLU A 111 -0.15 -8.57 13.54
N ASP A 112 -1.21 -8.39 14.32
CA ASP A 112 -2.51 -9.00 14.05
C ASP A 112 -3.17 -8.37 12.82
N ASP A 113 -3.66 -9.21 11.90
CA ASP A 113 -4.22 -8.76 10.63
C ASP A 113 -5.46 -7.87 10.83
N MET A 114 -6.30 -8.19 11.81
CA MET A 114 -7.53 -7.45 12.10
C MET A 114 -7.24 -6.09 12.74
N VAL A 115 -6.25 -6.02 13.63
CA VAL A 115 -5.77 -4.75 14.19
C VAL A 115 -5.25 -3.84 13.07
N LEU A 116 -4.43 -4.38 12.17
CA LEU A 116 -3.87 -3.61 11.05
C LEU A 116 -4.95 -3.13 10.08
N THR A 117 -5.90 -3.99 9.67
CA THR A 117 -6.96 -3.58 8.72
C THR A 117 -7.94 -2.59 9.33
N ARG A 118 -8.25 -2.70 10.63
CA ARG A 118 -9.02 -1.66 11.34
C ARG A 118 -8.27 -0.34 11.41
N ARG A 119 -6.95 -0.37 11.66
CA ARG A 119 -6.11 0.84 11.61
C ARG A 119 -6.11 1.46 10.21
N LEU A 120 -6.07 0.65 9.16
CA LEU A 120 -6.22 1.12 7.79
C LEU A 120 -7.57 1.81 7.57
N ARG A 121 -8.68 1.20 7.98
CA ARG A 121 -10.03 1.78 7.86
C ARG A 121 -10.17 3.08 8.64
N ALA A 122 -9.60 3.15 9.84
CA ALA A 122 -9.60 4.36 10.66
C ALA A 122 -8.77 5.49 10.01
N ALA A 123 -7.65 5.15 9.36
CA ALA A 123 -6.84 6.11 8.62
C ALA A 123 -7.49 6.58 7.31
N SER A 124 -8.32 5.73 6.69
CA SER A 124 -9.03 6.05 5.46
C SER A 124 -10.40 5.34 5.38
N PRO A 125 -11.52 6.09 5.47
CA PRO A 125 -12.85 5.52 5.30
C PRO A 125 -13.08 5.02 3.86
N TYR A 126 -12.25 5.44 2.91
CA TYR A 126 -12.35 5.12 1.49
C TYR A 126 -11.62 3.83 1.10
N ALA A 127 -10.62 3.42 1.88
CA ALA A 127 -9.76 2.29 1.53
C ALA A 127 -10.56 1.03 1.19
N THR A 128 -10.32 0.46 0.01
CA THR A 128 -10.94 -0.78 -0.45
C THR A 128 -9.83 -1.63 -1.06
N PRO A 129 -9.00 -2.29 -0.23
CA PRO A 129 -7.80 -2.97 -0.70
C PRO A 129 -8.05 -3.94 -1.86
N ASN A 130 -7.19 -3.90 -2.88
CA ASN A 130 -7.29 -4.80 -4.02
C ASN A 130 -7.25 -6.27 -3.55
N THR A 131 -8.34 -7.00 -3.75
CA THR A 131 -8.50 -8.38 -3.23
C THR A 131 -7.41 -9.33 -3.73
N ARG A 132 -6.96 -9.17 -4.98
CA ARG A 132 -5.94 -10.06 -5.55
C ARG A 132 -4.56 -9.83 -4.93
N LEU A 133 -4.16 -8.58 -4.74
CA LEU A 133 -2.94 -8.25 -3.98
C LEU A 133 -3.01 -8.80 -2.56
N VAL A 134 -4.17 -8.65 -1.90
CA VAL A 134 -4.39 -9.15 -0.54
C VAL A 134 -4.26 -10.67 -0.46
N MET A 135 -4.88 -11.42 -1.39
CA MET A 135 -4.79 -12.88 -1.43
C MET A 135 -3.36 -13.36 -1.63
N ILE A 136 -2.66 -12.81 -2.62
CA ILE A 136 -1.26 -13.17 -2.89
C ILE A 136 -0.36 -12.77 -1.70
N GLY A 137 -0.61 -11.59 -1.11
CA GLY A 137 0.08 -11.10 0.08
C GLY A 137 -0.08 -12.03 1.27
N ASP A 138 -1.30 -12.49 1.53
CA ASP A 138 -1.62 -13.45 2.59
C ASP A 138 -0.80 -14.74 2.44
N ASP A 139 -0.81 -15.32 1.23
CA ASP A 139 -0.10 -16.56 0.92
C ASP A 139 1.41 -16.40 1.06
N VAL A 140 2.00 -15.37 0.43
CA VAL A 140 3.45 -15.14 0.42
C VAL A 140 4.00 -14.79 1.81
N LEU A 141 3.20 -14.10 2.63
CA LEU A 141 3.55 -13.77 4.02
C LEU A 141 3.18 -14.89 5.02
N GLY A 142 2.58 -15.99 4.57
CA GLY A 142 2.19 -17.11 5.42
C GLY A 142 1.11 -16.77 6.45
N ARG A 143 0.18 -15.88 6.10
CA ARG A 143 -0.91 -15.42 6.99
C ARG A 143 -2.05 -16.42 7.12
N LYS A 144 -2.12 -17.44 6.25
CA LYS A 144 -3.05 -18.57 6.31
C LYS A 144 -4.53 -18.13 6.27
N GLY A 145 -4.85 -17.18 5.40
CA GLY A 145 -6.18 -16.61 5.19
C GLY A 145 -6.54 -15.46 6.13
N ARG A 146 -5.76 -15.21 7.19
CA ARG A 146 -6.11 -14.19 8.20
C ARG A 146 -6.16 -12.77 7.64
N LEU A 147 -5.27 -12.42 6.71
CA LEU A 147 -5.28 -11.10 6.09
C LEU A 147 -6.48 -10.94 5.16
N VAL A 148 -6.77 -11.98 4.38
CA VAL A 148 -7.96 -12.01 3.52
C VAL A 148 -9.23 -11.83 4.33
N ASP A 149 -9.38 -12.56 5.44
CA ASP A 149 -10.56 -12.47 6.30
C ASP A 149 -10.66 -11.12 7.02
N ALA A 150 -9.53 -10.55 7.45
CA ALA A 150 -9.48 -9.21 8.03
C ALA A 150 -9.88 -8.10 7.05
N VAL A 151 -9.48 -8.21 5.78
CA VAL A 151 -9.89 -7.25 4.74
C VAL A 151 -11.38 -7.42 4.39
N LYS A 152 -11.88 -8.66 4.33
CA LYS A 152 -13.32 -8.91 4.13
C LYS A 152 -14.16 -8.31 5.26
N ALA A 153 -13.70 -8.44 6.51
CA ALA A 153 -14.42 -7.95 7.69
C ALA A 153 -14.59 -6.42 7.71
N ILE A 154 -13.62 -5.65 7.21
CA ILE A 154 -13.74 -4.18 7.10
C ILE A 154 -14.55 -3.71 5.90
N GLY A 155 -14.94 -4.63 5.00
CA GLY A 155 -15.80 -4.39 3.85
C GLY A 155 -15.28 -3.38 2.83
N ARG A 156 -16.15 -3.04 1.86
CA ARG A 156 -15.93 -1.94 0.92
C ARG A 156 -15.92 -0.61 1.67
N GLY A 157 -14.99 0.29 1.33
CA GLY A 157 -14.97 1.66 1.85
C GLY A 157 -16.10 2.53 1.31
N ALA A 158 -16.19 3.74 1.85
CA ALA A 158 -17.05 4.80 1.33
C ALA A 158 -16.62 5.22 -0.10
N ASP A 159 -17.53 5.88 -0.81
CA ASP A 159 -17.22 6.43 -2.13
C ASP A 159 -16.16 7.52 -2.05
N ALA A 160 -15.20 7.49 -2.98
CA ALA A 160 -14.05 8.36 -2.99
C ALA A 160 -13.99 9.19 -4.26
N ASP A 161 -13.64 10.46 -4.14
CA ASP A 161 -13.36 11.37 -5.26
C ASP A 161 -11.92 11.25 -5.79
N GLY A 162 -11.08 10.44 -5.12
CA GLY A 162 -9.69 10.20 -5.48
C GLY A 162 -8.68 11.24 -4.95
N ASN A 163 -9.07 12.10 -4.00
CA ASN A 163 -8.21 13.16 -3.46
C ASN A 163 -7.91 13.03 -1.96
N ALA A 164 -7.99 11.82 -1.41
CA ALA A 164 -7.83 11.57 0.03
C ALA A 164 -6.55 10.76 0.35
N PRO A 165 -5.36 11.40 0.39
CA PRO A 165 -4.17 10.75 0.94
C PRO A 165 -4.32 10.54 2.45
N PHE A 166 -3.62 9.54 3.00
CA PHE A 166 -3.65 9.26 4.42
C PHE A 166 -2.31 8.71 4.92
N VAL A 167 -2.17 8.67 6.24
CA VAL A 167 -1.01 8.08 6.91
C VAL A 167 -1.47 6.83 7.65
N LEU A 168 -0.84 5.70 7.37
CA LEU A 168 -0.97 4.46 8.11
C LEU A 168 0.21 4.34 9.08
N PRO A 169 -0.01 4.51 10.40
CA PRO A 169 1.03 4.23 11.39
C PRO A 169 1.48 2.77 11.33
N LEU A 170 2.77 2.49 11.52
CA LEU A 170 3.28 1.11 11.57
C LEU A 170 2.95 0.38 12.86
N LEU A 171 2.77 1.11 13.95
CA LEU A 171 2.38 0.56 15.24
C LEU A 171 1.10 1.25 15.68
N ALA A 172 0.22 0.50 16.35
CA ALA A 172 -0.86 1.11 17.10
C ALA A 172 -0.23 2.07 18.14
N LYS A 173 -0.85 3.24 18.35
CA LYS A 173 -0.48 4.04 19.51
C LYS A 173 -0.72 3.16 20.73
N ILE A 174 0.32 2.97 21.53
CA ILE A 174 0.13 2.49 22.90
C ILE A 174 -0.53 3.68 23.59
N ASP A 175 -1.82 3.56 23.89
CA ASP A 175 -2.42 4.45 24.88
C ASP A 175 -1.72 4.13 26.20
N VAL A 176 -0.76 4.98 26.56
CA VAL A 176 -0.19 4.96 27.90
C VAL A 176 -1.29 5.52 28.80
N PRO A 177 -1.76 4.77 29.82
CA PRO A 177 -2.78 5.24 30.74
C PRO A 177 -2.36 6.50 31.49
#